data_AF-A0A8H5GJF3-F1
#
_entry.id   AF-A0A8H5GJF3-F1
#
_cell.length_a   1.000
_cell.length_b   1.000
_cell.length_c   1.000
_cell.angle_alpha   90.00
_cell.angle_beta   90.00
_cell.angle_gamma   90.00
#
_symmetry.space_group_name_H-M   'P 1'
#
loop_
_entity.id
_entity.type
_entity.pdbx_description
1 polymer ?
#
loop_
_entity_poly.entity_id
_entity_poly.type
_entity_poly.pdbx_seq_one_letter_code
_entity_poly.pdbx_strand_id
1 'polypeptide(L)'
;MSAITRNRQVPSITLKTELIGKVTGRKIDANALIDSGAEGIIINSRFAQENQLTLLPIKNPFPVRNVDGSENTMGWVRKYTIQNLRIYSQDNRAYHEEKAEFYVTDIRDHDIILGTDWLEEHNPEIDWSFSRIDMIRCPETCIVVNPPILHLKTKMKPSKPAVAEPWTHHKDYQVRWLEPIGQFKPVAQPKIAGRRRRIPIRSFHRSLEATAIFTEDSHGRDTIPEQWE
;
A
#
# COMPACT_ATOMS: atom_id res chain seq x y z
N MET A 1 -10.32 20.28 17.51
CA MET A 1 -9.03 21.02 17.55
C MET A 1 -8.17 20.46 16.44
N SER A 2 -7.62 21.31 15.56
CA SER A 2 -6.69 20.85 14.52
C SER A 2 -5.31 20.59 15.12
N ALA A 3 -4.70 19.46 14.79
CA ALA A 3 -3.32 19.18 15.16
C ALA A 3 -2.38 20.01 14.28
N ILE A 4 -1.66 20.97 14.86
CA ILE A 4 -0.62 21.72 14.14
C ILE A 4 0.64 20.88 14.13
N THR A 5 0.71 19.92 13.20
CA THR A 5 1.90 19.11 12.98
C THR A 5 3.02 20.02 12.47
N ARG A 6 4.09 20.20 13.26
CA ARG A 6 5.26 21.00 12.86
C ARG A 6 5.96 20.27 11.71
N ASN A 7 5.70 20.68 10.47
CA ASN A 7 6.29 20.10 9.27
C ASN A 7 7.82 20.28 9.28
N ARG A 8 8.52 19.29 9.84
CA ARG A 8 9.95 19.10 9.66
C ARG A 8 10.15 18.76 8.19
N GLN A 9 10.82 19.62 7.43
CA GLN A 9 11.10 19.42 5.99
C GLN A 9 12.14 18.32 5.75
N VAL A 10 11.90 17.12 6.26
CA VAL A 10 12.47 15.89 5.72
C VAL A 10 11.72 15.58 4.43
N PRO A 11 12.39 15.40 3.28
CA PRO A 11 11.73 15.00 2.05
C PRO A 11 11.20 13.57 2.18
N SER A 12 9.95 13.34 1.79
CA SER A 12 9.35 11.99 1.79
C SER A 12 10.08 11.07 0.81
N ILE A 13 10.34 9.82 1.21
CA ILE A 13 10.99 8.86 0.32
C ILE A 13 9.97 8.46 -0.77
N THR A 14 10.36 8.69 -2.02
CA THR A 14 9.57 8.32 -3.20
C THR A 14 10.42 7.43 -4.09
N LEU A 15 9.92 6.23 -4.38
CA LEU A 15 10.52 5.26 -5.28
C LEU A 15 10.16 5.58 -6.74
N LYS A 16 11.05 5.20 -7.66
CA LYS A 16 10.76 5.13 -9.10
C LYS A 16 10.40 3.70 -9.46
N THR A 17 9.19 3.53 -9.96
CA THR A 17 8.58 2.23 -10.23
C THR A 17 8.08 2.16 -11.66
N GLU A 18 8.03 0.98 -12.24
CA GLU A 18 7.35 0.74 -13.52
C GLU A 18 6.07 -0.08 -13.26
N LEU A 19 4.96 0.28 -13.91
CA LEU A 19 3.83 -0.64 -14.08
C LEU A 19 4.01 -1.40 -15.40
N ILE A 20 3.91 -2.73 -15.36
CA ILE A 20 4.15 -3.62 -16.50
C ILE A 20 2.82 -4.21 -17.00
N GLY A 21 2.39 -3.81 -18.19
CA GLY A 21 1.18 -4.32 -18.83
C GLY A 21 1.35 -5.76 -19.31
N LYS A 22 0.80 -6.74 -18.58
CA LYS A 22 1.00 -8.19 -18.78
C LYS A 22 0.94 -8.71 -20.23
N VAL A 23 0.00 -8.21 -21.03
CA VAL A 23 -0.24 -8.70 -22.41
C VAL A 23 0.59 -7.95 -23.46
N THR A 24 0.91 -6.68 -23.21
CA THR A 24 1.58 -5.80 -24.20
C THR A 24 3.06 -5.60 -23.94
N GLY A 25 3.53 -5.92 -22.72
CA GLY A 25 4.84 -5.49 -22.23
C GLY A 25 4.96 -3.96 -22.06
N ARG A 26 3.87 -3.18 -22.20
CA ARG A 26 3.89 -1.72 -22.05
C ARG A 26 4.36 -1.38 -20.64
N LYS A 27 5.47 -0.64 -20.56
CA LYS A 27 5.95 0.00 -19.34
C LYS A 27 5.29 1.36 -19.16
N ILE A 28 5.00 1.71 -17.91
CA ILE A 28 4.54 3.04 -17.49
C ILE A 28 5.38 3.44 -16.27
N ASP A 29 6.18 4.50 -16.38
CA ASP A 29 6.92 5.07 -15.25
C ASP A 29 5.94 5.70 -14.24
N ALA A 30 6.16 5.43 -12.96
CA ALA A 30 5.40 6.00 -11.84
C ALA A 30 6.32 6.38 -10.67
N ASN A 31 5.88 7.34 -9.85
CA ASN A 31 6.52 7.75 -8.62
C ASN A 31 5.69 7.26 -7.43
N ALA A 32 6.18 6.23 -6.73
CA ALA A 32 5.51 5.62 -5.59
C ALA A 32 6.00 6.25 -4.27
N LEU A 33 5.11 6.92 -3.54
CA LEU A 33 5.35 7.42 -2.20
C LEU A 33 5.36 6.26 -1.20
N ILE A 34 6.31 6.24 -0.27
CA ILE A 34 6.31 5.35 0.89
C ILE A 34 5.60 6.08 2.05
N ASP A 35 4.48 5.54 2.54
CA ASP A 35 3.67 6.20 3.58
C ASP A 35 3.08 5.19 4.57
N SER A 36 3.72 5.01 5.73
CA SER A 36 3.20 4.20 6.83
C SER A 36 2.06 4.87 7.62
N GLY A 37 1.51 5.99 7.13
CA GLY A 37 0.24 6.57 7.55
C GLY A 37 -0.94 6.19 6.65
N ALA A 38 -0.72 5.49 5.53
CA ALA A 38 -1.75 5.01 4.62
C ALA A 38 -2.05 3.51 4.82
N GLU A 39 -3.27 3.10 4.52
CA GLU A 39 -3.73 1.70 4.46
C GLU A 39 -3.87 1.27 2.98
N GLY A 40 -3.51 0.03 2.67
CA GLY A 40 -3.54 -0.53 1.32
C GLY A 40 -2.43 -0.03 0.38
N ILE A 41 -2.52 -0.46 -0.87
CA ILE A 41 -1.75 0.07 -2.00
C ILE A 41 -2.70 0.94 -2.83
N ILE A 42 -2.28 2.17 -3.15
CA ILE A 42 -3.16 3.19 -3.75
C ILE A 42 -2.56 3.71 -5.05
N ILE A 43 -3.41 3.92 -6.06
CA ILE A 43 -3.04 4.59 -7.33
C ILE A 43 -3.92 5.80 -7.58
N ASN A 44 -3.32 6.86 -8.12
CA ASN A 44 -4.01 8.11 -8.40
C ASN A 44 -5.04 7.93 -9.52
N SER A 45 -6.29 8.33 -9.26
CA SER A 45 -7.38 8.25 -10.23
C SER A 45 -7.11 8.98 -11.53
N ARG A 46 -6.34 10.08 -11.51
CA ARG A 46 -5.93 10.83 -12.70
C ARG A 46 -4.86 10.06 -13.48
N PHE A 47 -3.79 9.66 -12.81
CA PHE A 47 -2.68 8.89 -13.40
C PHE A 47 -3.18 7.60 -14.08
N ALA A 48 -4.12 6.90 -13.44
CA ALA A 48 -4.72 5.68 -13.96
C ALA A 48 -5.60 5.92 -15.20
N GLN A 49 -6.30 7.07 -15.26
CA GLN A 49 -7.09 7.48 -16.44
C GLN A 49 -6.19 7.91 -17.61
N GLU A 50 -5.22 8.79 -17.36
CA GLU A 50 -4.28 9.28 -18.39
C GLU A 50 -3.51 8.12 -19.05
N ASN A 51 -3.12 7.11 -18.25
CA ASN A 51 -2.45 5.92 -18.76
C ASN A 51 -3.37 4.84 -19.35
N GLN A 52 -4.70 4.98 -19.22
CA GLN A 52 -5.71 4.02 -19.68
C GLN A 52 -5.59 2.64 -19.01
N LEU A 53 -5.46 2.62 -17.68
CA LEU A 53 -5.46 1.38 -16.89
C LEU A 53 -6.87 0.78 -16.79
N THR A 54 -6.98 -0.55 -16.83
CA THR A 54 -8.25 -1.26 -16.66
C THR A 54 -8.76 -1.11 -15.22
N LEU A 55 -9.85 -0.37 -15.02
CA LEU A 55 -10.44 -0.14 -13.70
C LEU A 55 -11.65 -1.06 -13.47
N LEU A 56 -11.65 -1.81 -12.38
CA LEU A 56 -12.72 -2.74 -11.98
C LEU A 56 -13.51 -2.17 -10.79
N PRO A 57 -14.82 -2.42 -10.68
CA PRO A 57 -15.64 -1.94 -9.55
C PRO A 57 -15.41 -2.79 -8.29
N ILE A 58 -15.27 -2.14 -7.13
CA ILE A 58 -15.21 -2.82 -5.84
C ILE A 58 -16.62 -3.19 -5.40
N LYS A 59 -16.86 -4.46 -5.03
CA LYS A 59 -18.17 -4.96 -4.60
C LYS A 59 -18.77 -4.18 -3.41
N ASN A 60 -17.93 -3.83 -2.43
CA ASN A 60 -18.28 -3.04 -1.26
C ASN A 60 -17.38 -1.79 -1.24
N PRO A 61 -17.83 -0.63 -1.77
CA PRO A 61 -17.11 0.63 -1.62
C PRO A 61 -16.85 0.99 -0.15
N PHE A 62 -15.76 1.70 0.13
CA PHE A 62 -15.40 2.16 1.47
C PHE A 62 -14.89 3.61 1.48
N PRO A 63 -15.10 4.37 2.58
CA PRO A 63 -14.72 5.77 2.64
C PRO A 63 -13.21 5.96 2.84
N VAL A 64 -12.62 6.97 2.20
CA VAL A 64 -11.23 7.41 2.47
C VAL A 64 -11.25 8.41 3.62
N ARG A 65 -10.62 8.06 4.73
CA ARG A 65 -10.54 8.89 5.94
C ARG A 65 -9.16 9.52 6.07
N ASN A 66 -9.12 10.82 6.33
CA ASN A 66 -7.89 11.50 6.71
C ASN A 66 -7.55 11.21 8.18
N VAL A 67 -6.27 11.37 8.57
CA VAL A 67 -5.78 11.12 9.94
C VAL A 67 -6.45 12.01 10.99
N ASP A 68 -6.97 13.19 10.61
CA ASP A 68 -7.73 14.08 11.49
C ASP A 68 -9.24 13.72 11.59
N GLY A 69 -9.67 12.64 10.94
CA GLY A 69 -11.06 12.20 10.90
C GLY A 69 -11.94 12.95 9.88
N SER A 70 -11.38 13.89 9.10
CA SER A 70 -12.11 14.53 8.01
C SER A 70 -12.35 13.57 6.84
N GLU A 71 -13.47 13.74 6.14
CA GLU A 71 -13.72 13.05 4.87
C GLU A 71 -12.77 13.61 3.79
N ASN A 72 -12.10 12.74 3.05
CA ASN A 72 -11.45 13.15 1.81
C ASN A 72 -12.53 13.63 0.82
N THR A 73 -12.28 14.70 0.06
CA THR A 73 -13.29 15.42 -0.75
C THR A 73 -13.92 14.59 -1.90
N MET A 74 -13.38 13.40 -2.20
CA MET A 74 -13.96 12.43 -3.15
C MET A 74 -14.73 11.28 -2.47
N GLY A 75 -14.75 11.26 -1.13
CA GLY A 75 -15.55 10.41 -0.27
C GLY A 75 -15.11 8.95 -0.18
N TRP A 76 -15.24 8.19 -1.27
CA TRP A 76 -15.21 6.71 -1.24
C TRP A 76 -14.42 6.08 -2.38
N VAL A 77 -13.59 5.10 -2.04
CA VAL A 77 -12.99 4.16 -3.01
C VAL A 77 -14.10 3.29 -3.59
N ARG A 78 -14.23 3.32 -4.92
CA ARG A 78 -15.25 2.54 -5.67
C ARG A 78 -14.64 1.64 -6.75
N LYS A 79 -13.36 1.83 -7.08
CA LYS A 79 -12.66 1.12 -8.14
C LYS A 79 -11.29 0.67 -7.67
N TYR A 80 -10.82 -0.42 -8.26
CA TYR A 80 -9.47 -0.94 -8.11
C TYR A 80 -8.87 -1.23 -9.50
N THR A 81 -7.57 -1.46 -9.55
CA THR A 81 -6.88 -2.00 -10.73
C THR A 81 -5.83 -3.01 -10.29
N ILE A 82 -5.59 -4.03 -11.10
CA ILE A 82 -4.52 -5.02 -10.87
C ILE A 82 -3.40 -4.74 -11.86
N GLN A 83 -2.18 -4.53 -11.38
CA GLN A 83 -1.01 -4.23 -12.21
C GLN A 83 0.21 -5.03 -11.74
N ASN A 84 1.15 -5.30 -12.64
CA ASN A 84 2.46 -5.76 -12.21
C ASN A 84 3.29 -4.53 -11.83
N LEU A 85 3.65 -4.39 -10.55
CA LEU A 85 4.52 -3.34 -10.05
C LEU A 85 5.96 -3.83 -10.08
N ARG A 86 6.88 -3.07 -10.69
CA ARG A 86 8.31 -3.37 -10.71
C ARG A 86 9.13 -2.23 -10.11
N ILE A 87 10.09 -2.56 -9.25
CA ILE A 87 10.95 -1.61 -8.54
C ILE A 87 12.42 -2.03 -8.74
N TYR A 88 13.23 -1.14 -9.29
CA TYR A 88 14.64 -1.40 -9.63
C TYR A 88 15.61 -0.92 -8.55
N SER A 89 16.78 -1.56 -8.47
CA SER A 89 17.98 -0.99 -7.84
C SER A 89 18.43 0.28 -8.59
N GLN A 90 19.18 1.14 -7.90
CA GLN A 90 19.70 2.40 -8.44
C GLN A 90 20.62 2.20 -9.66
N ASP A 91 21.35 1.08 -9.71
CA ASP A 91 22.18 0.67 -10.85
C ASP A 91 21.40 -0.11 -11.94
N ASN A 92 20.13 -0.42 -11.68
CA ASN A 92 19.20 -1.17 -12.54
C ASN A 92 19.61 -2.63 -12.81
N ARG A 93 20.54 -3.20 -12.02
CA ARG A 93 20.97 -4.60 -12.15
C ARG A 93 20.08 -5.60 -11.41
N ALA A 94 19.38 -5.16 -10.37
CA ALA A 94 18.44 -5.97 -9.60
C ALA A 94 17.04 -5.34 -9.64
N TYR A 95 16.00 -6.14 -9.48
CA TYR A 95 14.63 -5.64 -9.34
C TYR A 95 13.71 -6.60 -8.59
N HIS A 96 12.69 -6.00 -7.96
CA HIS A 96 11.51 -6.65 -7.41
C HIS A 96 10.36 -6.48 -8.40
N GLU A 97 9.54 -7.50 -8.58
CA GLU A 97 8.25 -7.40 -9.27
C GLU A 97 7.16 -8.23 -8.57
N GLU A 98 5.95 -7.67 -8.48
CA GLU A 98 4.78 -8.28 -7.86
C GLU A 98 3.50 -8.02 -8.66
N LYS A 99 2.45 -8.81 -8.45
CA LYS A 99 1.10 -8.57 -8.99
C LYS A 99 0.23 -7.91 -7.90
N ALA A 100 0.32 -6.59 -7.76
CA ALA A 100 -0.41 -5.84 -6.75
C ALA A 100 -1.83 -5.44 -7.19
N GLU A 101 -2.74 -5.34 -6.22
CA GLU A 101 -4.04 -4.69 -6.33
C GLU A 101 -3.92 -3.25 -5.81
N PHE A 102 -4.38 -2.28 -6.61
CA PHE A 102 -4.32 -0.86 -6.28
C PHE A 102 -5.73 -0.30 -6.13
N TYR A 103 -6.01 0.32 -4.99
CA TYR A 103 -7.23 1.10 -4.79
C TYR A 103 -7.14 2.45 -5.51
N VAL A 104 -8.21 2.84 -6.21
CA VAL A 104 -8.21 4.01 -7.08
C VAL A 104 -8.92 5.17 -6.38
N THR A 105 -8.16 6.20 -6.03
CA THR A 105 -8.67 7.46 -5.43
C THR A 105 -7.75 8.64 -5.78
N ASP A 106 -8.15 9.85 -5.41
CA ASP A 106 -7.28 11.03 -5.52
C ASP A 106 -6.24 11.04 -4.37
N ILE A 107 -4.97 11.14 -4.75
CA ILE A 107 -3.79 11.26 -3.87
C ILE A 107 -2.90 12.46 -4.27
N ARG A 108 -3.51 13.50 -4.85
CA ARG A 108 -2.89 14.78 -5.23
C ARG A 108 -1.73 14.62 -6.22
N ASP A 109 -0.52 14.99 -5.82
CA ASP A 109 0.67 15.10 -6.67
C ASP A 109 1.53 13.82 -6.72
N HIS A 110 1.00 12.70 -6.19
CA HIS A 110 1.63 11.39 -6.20
C HIS A 110 0.94 10.47 -7.23
N ASP A 111 1.71 9.58 -7.88
CA ASP A 111 1.17 8.61 -8.84
C ASP A 111 0.63 7.36 -8.12
N ILE A 112 1.39 6.90 -7.12
CA ILE A 112 1.13 5.71 -6.30
C ILE A 112 1.47 6.03 -4.83
N ILE A 113 0.75 5.42 -3.87
CA ILE A 113 1.20 5.27 -2.48
C ILE A 113 1.36 3.77 -2.17
N LEU A 114 2.50 3.41 -1.59
CA LEU A 114 2.76 2.13 -0.95
C LEU A 114 2.53 2.31 0.55
N GLY A 115 1.36 1.88 1.01
CA GLY A 115 0.92 2.01 2.40
C GLY A 115 1.42 0.89 3.31
N THR A 116 0.79 0.80 4.48
CA THR A 116 1.15 -0.10 5.58
C THR A 116 1.15 -1.57 5.14
N ASP A 117 0.14 -2.03 4.40
CA ASP A 117 0.00 -3.40 3.91
C ASP A 117 1.26 -3.87 3.15
N TRP A 118 1.74 -3.04 2.22
CA TRP A 118 2.95 -3.31 1.43
C TRP A 118 4.22 -3.28 2.29
N LEU A 119 4.27 -2.36 3.27
CA LEU A 119 5.39 -2.21 4.20
C LEU A 119 5.47 -3.35 5.23
N GLU A 120 4.34 -3.90 5.66
CA GLU A 120 4.28 -5.09 6.53
C GLU A 120 4.63 -6.36 5.75
N GLU A 121 4.10 -6.52 4.52
CA GLU A 121 4.38 -7.69 3.66
C GLU A 121 5.85 -7.77 3.24
N HIS A 122 6.45 -6.66 2.81
CA HIS A 122 7.83 -6.64 2.31
C HIS A 122 8.88 -6.33 3.37
N ASN A 123 8.48 -5.70 4.48
CA ASN A 123 9.32 -5.29 5.61
C ASN A 123 10.71 -4.79 5.18
N PRO A 124 10.82 -3.72 4.37
CA PRO A 124 12.10 -3.29 3.83
C PRO A 124 13.02 -2.67 4.90
N GLU A 125 14.33 -2.71 4.67
CA GLU A 125 15.26 -1.89 5.47
C GLU A 125 15.21 -0.44 4.95
N ILE A 126 14.84 0.51 5.82
CA ILE A 126 14.72 1.93 5.46
C ILE A 126 15.70 2.77 6.27
N ASP A 127 16.64 3.43 5.57
CA ASP A 127 17.54 4.42 6.15
C ASP A 127 17.08 5.83 5.79
N TRP A 128 16.29 6.40 6.69
CA TRP A 128 15.74 7.75 6.58
C TRP A 128 16.80 8.86 6.51
N SER A 129 18.03 8.61 6.97
CA SER A 129 19.11 9.63 6.95
C SER A 129 19.73 9.79 5.56
N PHE A 130 19.73 8.70 4.78
CA PHE A 130 20.25 8.67 3.41
C PHE A 130 19.15 8.49 2.34
N SER A 131 17.89 8.35 2.77
CA SER A 131 16.74 8.02 1.92
C SER A 131 16.95 6.75 1.09
N ARG A 132 17.62 5.75 1.69
CA ARG A 132 17.85 4.43 1.10
C ARG A 132 16.74 3.47 1.54
N ILE A 133 16.31 2.63 0.61
CA ILE A 133 15.46 1.47 0.90
C ILE A 133 16.13 0.24 0.28
N ASP A 134 16.20 -0.86 1.02
CA ASP A 134 16.74 -2.14 0.58
C ASP A 134 15.68 -3.25 0.76
N MET A 135 15.38 -4.01 -0.30
CA MET A 135 14.41 -5.13 -0.24
C MET A 135 15.16 -6.45 -0.06
N ILE A 136 15.16 -6.92 1.19
CA ILE A 136 15.85 -8.15 1.64
C ILE A 136 14.91 -9.20 2.26
N ARG A 137 13.60 -8.92 2.32
CA ARG A 137 12.57 -9.74 2.99
C ARG A 137 11.31 -9.97 2.14
N CYS A 138 11.41 -9.86 0.80
CA CYS A 138 10.28 -10.12 -0.10
C CYS A 138 9.71 -11.54 0.10
N PRO A 139 8.37 -11.70 0.13
CA PRO A 139 7.71 -13.01 0.06
C PRO A 139 8.03 -13.83 -1.20
N GLU A 140 7.73 -15.14 -1.15
CA GLU A 140 7.86 -16.07 -2.29
C GLU A 140 6.90 -15.77 -3.46
N THR A 141 5.89 -14.93 -3.25
CA THR A 141 4.98 -14.42 -4.29
C THR A 141 5.65 -13.37 -5.20
N CYS A 142 6.78 -12.81 -4.78
CA CYS A 142 7.52 -11.77 -5.48
C CYS A 142 8.55 -12.35 -6.45
N ILE A 143 8.64 -11.78 -7.66
CA ILE A 143 9.68 -12.07 -8.63
C ILE A 143 10.89 -11.19 -8.29
N VAL A 144 11.90 -11.76 -7.65
CA VAL A 144 13.15 -11.06 -7.32
C VAL A 144 14.28 -11.47 -8.28
N VAL A 145 14.90 -10.49 -8.94
CA VAL A 145 16.00 -10.70 -9.88
C VAL A 145 17.28 -10.09 -9.33
N ASN A 146 18.34 -10.90 -9.32
CA ASN A 146 19.64 -10.61 -8.70
C ASN A 146 19.53 -10.11 -7.23
N PRO A 147 18.84 -10.85 -6.34
CA PRO A 147 18.74 -10.49 -4.92
C PRO A 147 20.11 -10.61 -4.19
N PRO A 148 20.31 -9.88 -3.07
CA PRO A 148 19.40 -8.92 -2.44
C PRO A 148 19.25 -7.62 -3.26
N ILE A 149 18.05 -7.03 -3.24
CA ILE A 149 17.74 -5.85 -4.05
C ILE A 149 18.06 -4.60 -3.23
N LEU A 150 19.34 -4.25 -3.22
CA LEU A 150 19.89 -3.13 -2.46
C LEU A 150 19.75 -1.80 -3.22
N HIS A 151 19.71 -0.70 -2.47
CA HIS A 151 19.67 0.67 -2.95
C HIS A 151 18.57 0.89 -4.00
N LEU A 152 17.29 0.74 -3.62
CA LEU A 152 16.18 1.01 -4.53
C LEU A 152 16.25 2.43 -5.13
N LYS A 153 15.83 2.51 -6.39
CA LYS A 153 15.89 3.71 -7.23
C LYS A 153 14.89 4.77 -6.75
N THR A 154 15.35 5.83 -6.09
CA THR A 154 14.49 6.92 -5.57
C THR A 154 14.37 8.12 -6.51
N LYS A 155 13.39 8.99 -6.25
CA LYS A 155 13.19 10.30 -6.91
C LYS A 155 14.17 11.36 -6.40
N MET A 156 14.69 11.19 -5.19
CA MET A 156 15.62 12.13 -4.57
C MET A 156 17.01 12.08 -5.21
N LYS A 157 17.66 13.25 -5.31
CA LYS A 157 19.12 13.31 -5.39
C LYS A 157 19.68 13.02 -4.00
N PRO A 158 20.83 12.34 -3.85
CA PRO A 158 21.46 12.15 -2.55
C PRO A 158 21.90 13.50 -1.99
N SER A 159 21.08 14.05 -1.09
CA SER A 159 21.51 15.10 -0.20
C SER A 159 22.65 14.55 0.67
N LYS A 160 23.72 15.32 0.87
CA LYS A 160 24.54 15.12 2.06
C LYS A 160 23.60 15.11 3.27
N PRO A 161 23.76 14.23 4.27
CA PRO A 161 22.94 14.29 5.47
C PRO A 161 22.99 15.72 6.00
N ALA A 162 21.83 16.31 6.25
CA ALA A 162 21.77 17.60 6.92
C ALA A 162 22.54 17.44 8.22
N VAL A 163 23.67 18.17 8.36
CA VAL A 163 24.55 18.05 9.52
C VAL A 163 23.67 18.26 10.74
N ALA A 164 23.51 17.20 11.54
CA ALA A 164 22.62 17.24 12.69
C ALA A 164 23.13 18.34 13.60
N GLU A 165 22.37 19.44 13.72
CA GLU A 165 22.73 20.50 14.66
C GLU A 165 22.87 19.87 16.04
N PRO A 166 24.04 20.02 16.70
CA PRO A 166 24.36 19.26 17.90
C PRO A 166 23.33 19.60 18.97
N TRP A 167 22.50 18.60 19.32
CA TRP A 167 21.23 18.70 20.06
C TRP A 167 21.10 19.97 20.91
N THR A 168 20.59 21.05 20.31
CA THR A 168 20.38 22.32 21.00
C THR A 168 19.22 22.16 21.97
N HIS A 169 19.56 21.93 23.25
CA HIS A 169 18.66 21.59 24.36
C HIS A 169 17.24 22.14 24.16
N HIS A 170 16.35 21.27 23.66
CA HIS A 170 14.94 21.60 23.57
C HIS A 170 14.41 21.70 25.00
N LYS A 171 14.04 22.94 25.39
CA LYS A 171 13.62 23.32 26.75
C LYS A 171 12.68 22.27 27.34
N ASP A 172 12.92 21.90 28.60
CA ASP A 172 12.33 20.74 29.24
C ASP A 172 10.79 20.76 29.23
N TYR A 173 10.20 19.99 28.31
CA TYR A 173 8.78 19.66 28.36
C TYR A 173 8.57 18.67 29.52
N GLN A 174 8.26 19.22 30.69
CA GLN A 174 7.88 18.49 31.90
C GLN A 174 6.57 17.69 31.68
N VAL A 175 6.68 16.49 31.13
CA VAL A 175 5.56 15.55 31.00
C VAL A 175 5.20 15.03 32.39
N ARG A 176 4.22 15.67 33.03
CA ARG A 176 3.59 15.14 34.24
C ARG A 176 2.73 13.94 33.90
N TRP A 177 3.26 12.75 34.18
CA TRP A 177 2.43 11.56 34.32
C TRP A 177 1.47 11.74 35.50
N LEU A 178 0.18 11.59 35.26
CA LEU A 178 -0.81 11.38 36.31
C LEU A 178 -0.80 9.89 36.65
N GLU A 179 -0.58 9.53 37.90
CA GLU A 179 -0.58 8.11 38.29
C GLU A 179 -1.99 7.49 38.17
N PRO A 180 -2.10 6.19 37.85
CA PRO A 180 -3.40 5.54 37.69
C PRO A 180 -4.18 5.50 39.01
N ILE A 181 -5.28 6.26 39.09
CA ILE A 181 -6.17 6.28 40.26
C ILE A 181 -7.06 5.03 40.27
N GLY A 182 -6.49 3.86 40.57
CA GLY A 182 -7.27 2.62 40.71
C GLY A 182 -6.43 1.35 40.82
N GLN A 183 -6.71 0.53 41.84
CA GLN A 183 -6.16 -0.83 41.94
C GLN A 183 -6.87 -1.75 40.93
N PHE A 184 -6.15 -2.20 39.91
CA PHE A 184 -6.62 -3.27 39.03
C PHE A 184 -6.74 -4.59 39.79
N LYS A 185 -7.97 -5.10 39.95
CA LYS A 185 -8.22 -6.48 40.37
C LYS A 185 -8.20 -7.39 39.13
N PRO A 186 -7.47 -8.52 39.14
CA PRO A 186 -7.45 -9.43 38.00
C PRO A 186 -8.82 -10.09 37.79
N VAL A 187 -9.31 -10.09 36.55
CA VAL A 187 -10.56 -10.75 36.16
C VAL A 187 -10.32 -12.25 35.96
N ALA A 188 -11.12 -13.10 36.60
CA ALA A 188 -11.03 -14.54 36.43
C ALA A 188 -11.56 -14.99 35.06
N GLN A 189 -10.81 -15.87 34.38
CA GLN A 189 -11.21 -16.41 33.07
C GLN A 189 -12.33 -17.46 33.21
N PRO A 190 -13.43 -17.36 32.43
CA PRO A 190 -14.43 -18.43 32.36
C PRO A 190 -13.93 -19.61 31.53
N LYS A 191 -14.04 -20.83 32.07
CA LYS A 191 -13.80 -22.07 31.31
C LYS A 191 -15.06 -22.44 30.52
N ILE A 192 -14.95 -22.62 29.21
CA ILE A 192 -16.04 -23.10 28.34
C ILE A 192 -15.62 -24.42 27.69
N ALA A 193 -16.47 -25.46 27.81
CA ALA A 193 -16.24 -26.76 27.20
C ALA A 193 -16.60 -26.73 25.70
N GLY A 194 -15.72 -27.23 24.84
CA GLY A 194 -15.86 -27.12 23.38
C GLY A 194 -16.64 -28.26 22.71
N ARG A 195 -16.82 -28.16 21.39
CA ARG A 195 -17.29 -29.27 20.54
C ARG A 195 -16.71 -29.17 19.12
N ARG A 196 -16.00 -30.19 18.66
CA ARG A 196 -15.54 -30.29 17.26
C ARG A 196 -16.72 -30.65 16.34
N ARG A 197 -16.76 -30.07 15.14
CA ARG A 197 -17.46 -30.62 13.96
C ARG A 197 -16.55 -30.49 12.73
N ARG A 198 -16.59 -31.50 11.84
CA ARG A 198 -15.96 -31.50 10.50
C ARG A 198 -17.09 -31.58 9.46
N ILE A 199 -16.97 -30.85 8.36
CA ILE A 199 -17.80 -30.98 7.14
C ILE A 199 -16.84 -30.90 5.94
N PRO A 200 -17.02 -31.67 4.84
CA PRO A 200 -15.90 -32.05 3.95
C PRO A 200 -15.74 -31.18 2.69
N ILE A 201 -14.56 -31.32 2.09
CA ILE A 201 -14.18 -30.77 0.78
C ILE A 201 -14.88 -31.56 -0.36
N ARG A 202 -15.24 -30.87 -1.45
CA ARG A 202 -15.50 -31.50 -2.77
C ARG A 202 -14.73 -30.77 -3.87
N SER A 203 -14.09 -31.55 -4.74
CA SER A 203 -13.33 -31.14 -5.92
C SER A 203 -14.08 -31.46 -7.22
N PHE A 204 -13.97 -30.64 -8.27
CA PHE A 204 -14.40 -31.02 -9.63
C PHE A 204 -13.61 -30.31 -10.75
N HIS A 205 -13.99 -30.54 -12.02
CA HIS A 205 -13.15 -30.47 -13.22
C HIS A 205 -14.05 -30.36 -14.49
N ARG A 206 -13.58 -29.95 -15.69
CA ARG A 206 -12.23 -29.64 -16.23
C ARG A 206 -12.36 -28.75 -17.50
N SER A 207 -11.27 -28.05 -17.87
CA SER A 207 -10.84 -27.71 -19.26
C SER A 207 -11.59 -26.68 -20.12
N LEU A 208 -10.83 -25.68 -20.62
CA LEU A 208 -10.46 -25.42 -22.04
C LEU A 208 -11.60 -25.52 -23.10
N GLU A 209 -11.90 -24.55 -23.99
CA GLU A 209 -11.31 -23.23 -24.39
C GLU A 209 -12.47 -22.26 -24.85
N ALA A 210 -12.34 -21.08 -25.49
CA ALA A 210 -11.24 -20.39 -26.19
C ALA A 210 -11.42 -18.85 -26.36
N THR A 211 -10.28 -18.16 -26.59
CA THR A 211 -10.03 -16.94 -27.39
C THR A 211 -11.08 -15.81 -27.48
N ALA A 212 -10.82 -14.71 -26.75
CA ALA A 212 -11.12 -13.34 -27.17
C ALA A 212 -10.04 -12.36 -26.66
N ILE A 213 -9.93 -11.18 -27.27
CA ILE A 213 -8.84 -10.22 -27.02
C ILE A 213 -9.17 -9.33 -25.81
N PHE A 214 -8.40 -9.46 -24.71
CA PHE A 214 -8.55 -8.74 -23.43
C PHE A 214 -9.88 -8.95 -22.67
N THR A 215 -10.17 -10.18 -22.24
CA THR A 215 -11.21 -10.48 -21.22
C THR A 215 -10.78 -11.62 -20.28
N GLU A 216 -11.25 -11.59 -19.03
CA GLU A 216 -11.32 -12.76 -18.13
C GLU A 216 -12.80 -13.15 -17.91
N ASP A 217 -13.05 -14.35 -17.36
CA ASP A 217 -14.35 -15.02 -17.39
C ASP A 217 -15.48 -14.31 -16.64
N SER A 218 -16.68 -14.34 -17.24
CA SER A 218 -17.90 -13.85 -16.61
C SER A 218 -18.57 -14.92 -15.74
N HIS A 219 -18.77 -14.63 -14.45
CA HIS A 219 -19.64 -15.40 -13.56
C HIS A 219 -20.92 -14.63 -13.24
N GLY A 220 -22.07 -15.32 -13.37
CA GLY A 220 -23.35 -15.02 -12.71
C GLY A 220 -23.88 -13.59 -12.82
N ARG A 221 -24.79 -13.34 -13.78
CA ARG A 221 -25.68 -12.17 -13.68
C ARG A 221 -26.76 -12.46 -12.64
N ASP A 222 -26.86 -11.61 -11.63
CA ASP A 222 -28.11 -11.35 -10.92
C ASP A 222 -28.55 -9.91 -11.26
N THR A 223 -29.84 -9.71 -11.50
CA THR A 223 -30.40 -8.43 -11.96
C THR A 223 -30.59 -7.43 -10.82
N ILE A 224 -30.09 -6.21 -10.98
CA ILE A 224 -30.29 -5.10 -10.04
C ILE A 224 -31.73 -4.55 -10.18
N PRO A 225 -32.47 -4.31 -9.07
CA PRO A 225 -33.78 -3.66 -9.12
C PRO A 225 -33.75 -2.20 -9.59
N GLU A 226 -34.75 -1.83 -10.39
CA GLU A 226 -34.97 -0.53 -11.03
C GLU A 226 -35.46 0.55 -10.04
N GLN A 227 -34.61 0.93 -9.07
CA GLN A 227 -34.96 1.90 -8.01
C GLN A 227 -33.85 2.90 -7.64
N TRP A 228 -32.73 2.94 -8.37
CA TRP A 228 -31.56 3.79 -8.06
C TRP A 228 -30.85 4.32 -9.33
N GLU A 229 -31.62 4.99 -10.20
CA GLU A 229 -31.08 5.97 -11.17
C GLU A 229 -30.93 7.35 -10.51
#